data_AF-A0A1Q5UJQ5-F1
#
_entry.id   AF-A0A1Q5UJQ5-F1
#
_cell.length_a   1.000
_cell.length_b   1.000
_cell.length_c   1.000
_cell.angle_alpha   90.00
_cell.angle_beta   90.00
_cell.angle_gamma   90.00
#
_symmetry.space_group_name_H-M   'P 1'
#
loop_
_entity.id
_entity.type
_entity.pdbx_description
1 polymer ?
#
loop_
_entity_poly.entity_id
_entity_poly.type
_entity_poly.pdbx_seq_one_letter_code
_entity_poly.pdbx_strand_id
1 'polypeptide(L)'
;MSALAQDSPDRSVMAIEPLTGSDNFATWKRLMTSYLKARQVWDVVSGDLQRPDCQFKYAKPITADISPLVEPHLNGAVRQRAIETRLEVEVQAFERHKEWSRREADAYHIILRYLSPNVSIHVAGLETSRDLWNELEERYRRMELATFCELFAQLRETTGDSCASA
;
A
#
# COMPACT_ATOMS: atom_id res chain seq x y z
N MET A 1 -10.77 -30.23 -33.78
CA MET A 1 -10.73 -30.44 -32.32
C MET A 1 -9.40 -29.94 -31.79
N SER A 2 -9.39 -28.80 -31.10
CA SER A 2 -8.33 -28.40 -30.17
C SER A 2 -8.87 -27.25 -29.33
N ALA A 3 -9.17 -27.57 -28.07
CA ALA A 3 -9.58 -26.63 -27.05
C ALA A 3 -8.32 -25.95 -26.51
N LEU A 4 -8.17 -24.65 -26.79
CA LEU A 4 -7.30 -23.79 -25.98
C LEU A 4 -8.13 -23.40 -24.76
N ALA A 5 -8.03 -24.23 -23.71
CA ALA A 5 -8.44 -23.85 -22.38
C ALA A 5 -7.66 -22.58 -22.03
N GLN A 6 -8.37 -21.46 -21.98
CA GLN A 6 -7.82 -20.25 -21.40
C GLN A 6 -7.53 -20.54 -19.93
N ASP A 7 -6.24 -20.48 -19.61
CA ASP A 7 -5.71 -20.53 -18.27
C ASP A 7 -6.20 -19.27 -17.55
N SER A 8 -7.40 -19.35 -16.97
CA SER A 8 -8.00 -18.28 -16.18
C SER A 8 -7.32 -18.30 -14.82
N PRO A 9 -6.62 -17.22 -14.39
CA PRO A 9 -6.03 -17.16 -13.06
C PRO A 9 -7.11 -16.77 -12.03
N ASP A 10 -8.33 -17.27 -12.18
CA ASP A 10 -9.37 -17.15 -11.15
C ASP A 10 -9.27 -18.34 -10.20
N ARG A 11 -8.11 -18.43 -9.56
CA ARG A 11 -7.88 -19.33 -8.43
C ARG A 11 -8.67 -18.80 -7.25
N SER A 12 -9.96 -19.12 -7.21
CA SER A 12 -10.89 -18.92 -6.08
C SER A 12 -10.54 -17.67 -5.25
N VAL A 13 -10.75 -16.49 -5.84
CA VAL A 13 -10.71 -15.25 -5.05
C VAL A 13 -11.75 -15.43 -3.96
N MET A 14 -11.33 -15.61 -2.71
CA MET A 14 -12.24 -15.48 -1.58
C MET A 14 -12.99 -14.17 -1.80
N ALA A 15 -14.31 -14.22 -1.90
CA ALA A 15 -15.11 -13.02 -2.05
C ALA A 15 -14.88 -12.16 -0.80
N ILE A 16 -13.97 -11.18 -0.90
CA ILE A 16 -13.74 -10.22 0.17
C ILE A 16 -14.93 -9.28 0.12
N GLU A 17 -15.77 -9.32 1.13
CA GLU A 17 -16.87 -8.38 1.26
C GLU A 17 -16.31 -6.95 1.39
N PRO A 18 -16.93 -5.92 0.78
CA PRO A 18 -16.47 -4.55 0.95
C PRO A 18 -16.51 -4.11 2.42
N LEU A 19 -15.56 -3.26 2.81
CA LEU A 19 -15.53 -2.68 4.15
C LEU A 19 -16.71 -1.71 4.33
N THR A 20 -17.65 -2.07 5.19
CA THR A 20 -18.88 -1.31 5.45
C THR A 20 -18.85 -0.59 6.79
N GLY A 21 -18.14 -1.15 7.78
CA GLY A 21 -18.11 -0.60 9.13
C GLY A 21 -17.17 -1.35 10.06
N SER A 22 -17.30 -1.09 11.36
CA SER A 22 -16.49 -1.71 12.41
C SER A 22 -16.82 -3.19 12.59
N ASP A 23 -18.05 -3.58 12.31
CA ASP A 23 -18.57 -4.94 12.39
C ASP A 23 -17.79 -5.93 11.52
N ASN A 24 -17.44 -5.54 10.29
CA ASN A 24 -16.71 -6.39 9.36
C ASN A 24 -15.22 -6.05 9.22
N PHE A 25 -14.73 -5.00 9.90
CA PHE A 25 -13.34 -4.54 9.78
C PHE A 25 -12.30 -5.62 10.12
N ALA A 26 -12.45 -6.34 11.23
CA ALA A 26 -11.47 -7.35 11.66
C ALA A 26 -11.32 -8.48 10.63
N THR A 27 -12.44 -8.98 10.11
CA THR A 27 -12.47 -10.01 9.06
C THR A 27 -11.92 -9.46 7.75
N TRP A 28 -12.37 -8.28 7.34
CA TRP A 28 -11.91 -7.59 6.13
C TRP A 28 -10.40 -7.39 6.15
N LYS A 29 -9.85 -6.86 7.25
CA LYS A 29 -8.42 -6.59 7.42
C LYS A 29 -7.61 -7.85 7.20
N ARG A 30 -7.99 -8.95 7.86
CA ARG A 30 -7.31 -10.24 7.73
C ARG A 30 -7.31 -10.75 6.29
N LEU A 31 -8.47 -10.73 5.62
CA LEU A 31 -8.61 -11.20 4.24
C LEU A 31 -7.86 -10.30 3.26
N MET A 32 -7.97 -8.98 3.43
CA MET A 32 -7.29 -8.00 2.59
C MET A 32 -5.78 -8.11 2.72
N THR A 33 -5.23 -8.22 3.93
CA THR A 33 -3.79 -8.48 4.14
C THR A 33 -3.36 -9.76 3.43
N SER A 34 -4.12 -10.85 3.53
CA SER A 34 -3.82 -12.10 2.82
C SER A 34 -3.82 -11.91 1.29
N TYR A 35 -4.78 -11.15 0.77
CA TYR A 35 -4.90 -10.88 -0.66
C TYR A 35 -3.77 -10.01 -1.19
N LEU A 36 -3.40 -8.94 -0.47
CA LEU A 36 -2.26 -8.07 -0.79
C LEU A 36 -0.93 -8.85 -0.75
N LYS A 37 -0.78 -9.80 0.18
CA LYS A 37 0.38 -10.72 0.22
C LYS A 37 0.41 -11.65 -0.99
N ALA A 38 -0.73 -12.24 -1.36
CA ALA A 38 -0.83 -13.10 -2.54
C ALA A 38 -0.52 -12.34 -3.84
N ARG A 39 -0.86 -11.05 -3.89
CA ARG A 39 -0.55 -10.13 -4.99
C ARG A 39 0.86 -9.55 -4.94
N GLN A 40 1.65 -9.86 -3.91
CA GLN A 40 3.01 -9.34 -3.68
C GLN A 40 3.11 -7.81 -3.64
N VAL A 41 2.13 -7.16 -3.01
CA VAL A 41 2.10 -5.69 -2.84
C VAL A 41 2.00 -5.25 -1.37
N TRP A 42 1.90 -6.22 -0.44
CA TRP A 42 1.80 -5.95 1.00
C TRP A 42 3.04 -5.27 1.58
N ASP A 43 4.21 -5.55 1.02
CA ASP A 43 5.50 -4.95 1.38
C ASP A 43 5.48 -3.43 1.22
N VAL A 44 4.76 -2.90 0.23
CA VAL A 44 4.58 -1.45 0.06
C VAL A 44 3.65 -0.87 1.14
N VAL A 45 2.52 -1.54 1.41
CA VAL A 45 1.50 -1.09 2.39
C VAL A 45 2.05 -1.10 3.82
N SER A 46 2.74 -2.18 4.20
CA SER A 46 3.42 -2.28 5.50
C SER A 46 4.58 -1.30 5.64
N GLY A 47 5.17 -0.90 4.51
CA GLY A 47 6.35 -0.04 4.47
C GLY A 47 7.66 -0.79 4.62
N ASP A 48 7.65 -2.12 4.54
CA ASP A 48 8.87 -2.93 4.46
C ASP A 48 9.64 -2.61 3.18
N LEU A 49 8.94 -2.34 2.08
CA LEU A 49 9.52 -1.86 0.83
C LEU A 49 9.44 -0.33 0.73
N GLN A 50 10.57 0.31 1.03
CA GLN A 50 10.73 1.76 0.93
C GLN A 50 10.74 2.24 -0.52
N ARG A 51 10.23 3.46 -0.74
CA ARG A 51 10.28 4.13 -2.03
C ARG A 51 11.75 4.30 -2.46
N PRO A 52 12.16 3.78 -3.64
CA PRO A 52 13.52 3.94 -4.11
C PRO A 52 13.83 5.41 -4.37
N ASP A 53 15.00 5.85 -3.87
CA ASP A 53 15.57 7.13 -4.28
C ASP A 53 16.08 7.00 -5.72
N CYS A 54 15.60 7.88 -6.59
CA CYS A 54 15.90 7.87 -8.01
C CYS A 54 15.89 9.31 -8.53
N GLN A 55 16.93 9.66 -9.29
CA GLN A 55 17.03 10.96 -9.93
C GLN A 55 16.03 11.09 -11.08
N PHE A 56 15.75 9.99 -11.76
CA PHE A 56 14.85 9.91 -12.90
C PHE A 56 13.59 9.16 -12.50
N LYS A 57 12.42 9.83 -12.58
CA LYS A 57 11.12 9.26 -12.15
C LYS A 57 10.17 8.98 -13.32
N TYR A 58 10.26 9.76 -14.38
CA TYR A 58 9.28 9.76 -15.47
C TYR A 58 9.84 9.26 -16.80
N ALA A 59 11.15 9.38 -17.00
CA ALA A 59 11.82 8.97 -18.22
C ALA A 59 13.03 8.10 -17.87
N LYS A 60 13.28 7.08 -18.68
CA LYS A 60 14.47 6.23 -18.53
C LYS A 60 15.70 7.08 -18.87
N PRO A 61 16.72 7.16 -17.99
CA PRO A 61 17.89 7.98 -18.24
C PRO A 61 18.64 7.51 -19.49
N ILE A 62 19.20 8.46 -20.22
CA ILE A 62 20.05 8.22 -21.39
C ILE A 62 21.45 8.83 -21.18
N THR A 63 22.40 8.43 -22.02
CA THR A 63 23.79 8.92 -21.97
C THR A 63 23.88 10.46 -21.94
N ALA A 64 23.01 11.15 -22.67
CA ALA A 64 22.98 12.60 -22.72
C ALA A 64 22.61 13.25 -21.37
N ASP A 65 21.78 12.59 -20.55
CA ASP A 65 21.41 13.07 -19.22
C ASP A 65 22.54 12.87 -18.20
N ILE A 66 23.35 11.82 -18.41
CA ILE A 66 24.44 11.44 -17.50
C ILE A 66 25.74 12.20 -17.80
N SER A 67 25.97 12.53 -19.07
CA SER A 67 27.20 13.19 -19.55
C SER A 67 27.57 14.49 -18.80
N PRO A 68 26.62 15.36 -18.40
CA PRO A 68 26.90 16.56 -17.61
C PRO A 68 27.21 16.27 -16.13
N LEU A 69 26.83 15.09 -15.64
CA LEU A 69 26.98 14.72 -14.24
C LEU A 69 28.34 14.08 -13.94
N VAL A 70 29.11 13.74 -14.98
CA VAL A 70 30.46 13.16 -14.89
C VAL A 70 31.52 14.24 -15.05
N GLU A 71 32.59 14.12 -14.28
CA GLU A 71 33.69 15.07 -14.24
C GLU A 71 34.28 15.36 -15.64
N PRO A 72 34.29 16.64 -16.09
CA PRO A 72 34.71 16.99 -17.45
C PRO A 72 36.19 16.77 -17.74
N HIS A 73 37.03 16.75 -16.70
CA HIS A 73 38.49 16.72 -16.80
C HIS A 73 39.06 15.30 -16.94
N LEU A 74 38.21 14.27 -16.88
CA LEU A 74 38.61 12.89 -17.12
C LEU A 74 39.03 12.68 -18.58
N ASN A 75 40.05 11.84 -18.79
CA ASN A 75 40.46 11.38 -20.12
C ASN A 75 39.25 10.82 -20.88
N GLY A 76 39.15 11.05 -22.20
CA GLY A 76 38.00 10.60 -23.02
C GLY A 76 37.56 9.15 -22.79
N ALA A 77 38.49 8.19 -22.71
CA ALA A 77 38.16 6.79 -22.46
C ALA A 77 37.68 6.53 -21.02
N VAL A 78 38.31 7.19 -20.04
CA VAL A 78 37.94 7.09 -18.62
C VAL A 78 36.59 7.74 -18.36
N ARG A 79 36.35 8.91 -18.99
CA ARG A 79 35.11 9.66 -18.92
C ARG A 79 33.96 8.86 -19.52
N GLN A 80 34.16 8.26 -20.69
CA GLN A 80 33.14 7.43 -21.34
C GLN A 80 32.74 6.25 -20.45
N ARG A 81 33.72 5.54 -19.88
CA ARG A 81 33.45 4.43 -18.94
C ARG A 81 32.71 4.88 -17.68
N ALA A 82 33.04 6.05 -17.16
CA ALA A 82 32.35 6.63 -16.01
C ALA A 82 30.89 6.99 -16.33
N ILE A 83 30.62 7.52 -17.53
CA ILE A 83 29.26 7.80 -18.01
C ILE A 83 28.46 6.51 -18.13
N GLU A 84 29.02 5.46 -18.74
CA GLU A 84 28.36 4.16 -18.88
C GLU A 84 28.04 3.53 -17.52
N THR A 85 29.02 3.50 -16.62
CA THR A 85 28.85 2.96 -15.26
C THR A 85 27.74 3.70 -14.51
N ARG A 86 27.73 5.03 -14.59
CA ARG A 86 26.69 5.84 -13.93
C ARG A 86 25.32 5.65 -14.59
N LEU A 87 25.26 5.57 -15.90
CA LEU A 87 24.02 5.30 -16.63
C LEU A 87 23.40 3.98 -16.21
N GLU A 88 24.20 2.92 -16.07
CA GLU A 88 23.73 1.62 -15.57
C GLU A 88 23.11 1.71 -14.18
N VAL A 89 23.77 2.42 -13.25
CA VAL A 89 23.26 2.63 -11.89
C VAL A 89 21.93 3.39 -11.90
N GLU A 90 21.83 4.48 -12.66
CA GLU A 90 20.62 5.29 -12.75
C GLU A 90 19.48 4.53 -13.45
N VAL A 91 19.78 3.73 -14.47
CA VAL A 91 18.80 2.84 -15.12
C VAL A 91 18.27 1.82 -14.10
N GLN A 92 19.13 1.19 -13.30
CA GLN A 92 18.68 0.25 -12.27
C GLN A 92 17.85 0.94 -11.18
N ALA A 93 18.20 2.16 -10.77
CA ALA A 93 17.40 2.95 -9.84
C ALA A 93 16.02 3.29 -10.42
N PHE A 94 15.96 3.69 -11.70
CA PHE A 94 14.72 3.96 -12.42
C PHE A 94 13.81 2.73 -12.48
N GLU A 95 14.33 1.56 -12.85
CA GLU A 95 13.51 0.34 -12.94
C GLU A 95 12.99 -0.09 -11.56
N ARG A 96 13.79 0.05 -10.51
CA ARG A 96 13.34 -0.18 -9.12
C ARG A 96 12.20 0.78 -8.75
N HIS A 97 12.33 2.07 -9.06
CA HIS A 97 11.30 3.07 -8.77
C HIS A 97 10.01 2.81 -9.54
N LYS A 98 10.13 2.43 -10.81
CA LYS A 98 9.00 2.11 -11.68
C LYS A 98 8.23 0.91 -11.14
N GLU A 99 8.93 -0.16 -10.78
CA GLU A 99 8.31 -1.35 -10.20
C GLU A 99 7.65 -1.05 -8.85
N TRP A 100 8.32 -0.28 -7.98
CA TRP A 100 7.73 0.17 -6.72
C TRP A 100 6.44 0.98 -6.97
N SER A 101 6.47 1.94 -7.88
CA SER A 101 5.32 2.79 -8.21
C SER A 101 4.14 1.98 -8.77
N ARG A 102 4.43 0.93 -9.56
CA ARG A 102 3.41 0.00 -10.04
C ARG A 102 2.75 -0.75 -8.89
N ARG A 103 3.53 -1.30 -7.96
CA ARG A 103 3.01 -2.00 -6.78
C ARG A 103 2.21 -1.09 -5.86
N GLU A 104 2.68 0.15 -5.68
CA GLU A 104 1.99 1.17 -4.89
C GLU A 104 0.61 1.50 -5.47
N ALA A 105 0.54 1.76 -6.78
CA ALA A 105 -0.73 1.98 -7.45
C ALA A 105 -1.65 0.76 -7.36
N ASP A 106 -1.12 -0.44 -7.59
CA ASP A 106 -1.87 -1.69 -7.48
C ASP A 106 -2.43 -1.89 -6.06
N ALA A 107 -1.61 -1.70 -5.02
CA ALA A 107 -2.04 -1.79 -3.62
C ALA A 107 -3.14 -0.78 -3.31
N TYR A 108 -2.93 0.49 -3.67
CA TYR A 108 -3.89 1.56 -3.45
C TYR A 108 -5.24 1.24 -4.09
N HIS A 109 -5.23 0.89 -5.38
CA HIS A 109 -6.45 0.58 -6.12
C HIS A 109 -7.14 -0.68 -5.62
N ILE A 110 -6.39 -1.71 -5.22
CA ILE A 110 -6.96 -2.92 -4.61
C ILE A 110 -7.69 -2.53 -3.34
N ILE A 111 -7.06 -1.81 -2.40
CA ILE A 111 -7.70 -1.50 -1.13
C ILE A 111 -8.95 -0.64 -1.38
N LEU A 112 -8.83 0.43 -2.16
CA LEU A 112 -9.92 1.35 -2.45
C LEU A 112 -11.14 0.65 -3.09
N ARG A 113 -10.91 -0.34 -3.97
CA ARG A 113 -11.97 -1.11 -4.63
C ARG A 113 -12.83 -1.91 -3.65
N TYR A 114 -12.27 -2.31 -2.51
CA TYR A 114 -12.95 -3.09 -1.49
C TYR A 114 -13.43 -2.24 -0.31
N LEU A 115 -13.57 -0.92 -0.51
CA LEU A 115 -14.23 -0.02 0.44
C LEU A 115 -15.65 0.27 -0.05
N SER A 116 -16.60 0.29 0.88
CA SER A 116 -17.93 0.82 0.58
C SER A 116 -17.86 2.34 0.35
N PRO A 117 -18.79 2.94 -0.40
CA PRO A 117 -18.80 4.38 -0.66
C PRO A 117 -18.72 5.24 0.62
N ASN A 118 -19.40 4.82 1.69
CA ASN A 118 -19.42 5.51 2.98
C ASN A 118 -18.07 5.48 3.70
N VAL A 119 -17.21 4.51 3.42
CA VAL A 119 -15.84 4.45 3.94
C VAL A 119 -14.89 5.20 3.02
N SER A 120 -15.05 5.06 1.70
CA SER A 120 -14.19 5.69 0.69
C SER A 120 -14.12 7.21 0.82
N ILE A 121 -15.22 7.88 1.18
CA ILE A 121 -15.22 9.35 1.39
C ILE A 121 -14.23 9.82 2.45
N HIS A 122 -13.89 8.97 3.42
CA HIS A 122 -13.02 9.34 4.54
C HIS A 122 -11.54 9.14 4.25
N VAL A 123 -11.22 8.34 3.24
CA VAL A 123 -9.83 8.15 2.75
C VAL A 123 -9.56 8.97 1.50
N ALA A 124 -10.53 9.79 1.07
CA ALA A 124 -10.38 10.66 -0.08
C ALA A 124 -9.24 11.68 0.15
N GLY A 125 -8.33 11.75 -0.81
CA GLY A 125 -7.17 12.64 -0.75
C GLY A 125 -5.91 12.03 -0.12
N LEU A 126 -5.98 10.81 0.41
CA LEU A 126 -4.77 10.08 0.80
C LEU A 126 -4.03 9.62 -0.46
N GLU A 127 -2.74 9.95 -0.52
CA GLU A 127 -1.92 9.73 -1.73
C GLU A 127 -1.27 8.35 -1.77
N THR A 128 -1.05 7.72 -0.62
CA THR A 128 -0.37 6.42 -0.54
C THR A 128 -1.25 5.31 0.00
N SER A 129 -0.97 4.08 -0.45
CA SER A 129 -1.64 2.87 0.01
C SER A 129 -1.41 2.63 1.51
N ARG A 130 -0.24 3.04 2.01
CA ARG A 130 0.14 3.00 3.41
C ARG A 130 -0.67 3.97 4.26
N ASP A 131 -0.79 5.24 3.84
CA ASP A 131 -1.58 6.23 4.57
C ASP A 131 -3.05 5.82 4.61
N LEU A 132 -3.57 5.33 3.48
CA LEU A 132 -4.91 4.77 3.39
C LEU A 132 -5.10 3.62 4.40
N TRP A 133 -4.19 2.67 4.43
CA TRP A 133 -4.26 1.54 5.36
C TRP A 133 -4.21 2.00 6.83
N ASN A 134 -3.30 2.91 7.15
CA ASN A 134 -3.14 3.44 8.52
C ASN A 134 -4.38 4.21 8.99
N GLU A 135 -4.99 5.03 8.11
CA GLU A 135 -6.21 5.77 8.44
C GLU A 135 -7.36 4.82 8.76
N LEU A 136 -7.54 3.75 7.96
CA LEU A 136 -8.54 2.73 8.25
C LEU A 136 -8.26 2.06 9.61
N GLU A 137 -7.02 1.64 9.87
CA GLU A 137 -6.67 1.04 11.17
C GLU A 137 -6.93 1.96 12.36
N GLU A 138 -6.55 3.24 12.24
CA GLU A 138 -6.74 4.22 13.29
C GLU A 138 -8.23 4.46 13.56
N ARG A 139 -9.01 4.66 12.50
CA ARG A 139 -10.45 4.92 12.60
C ARG A 139 -11.18 3.82 13.35
N TYR A 140 -10.97 2.57 12.95
CA TYR A 140 -11.70 1.45 13.56
C TYR A 140 -11.20 1.12 14.96
N ARG A 141 -9.91 1.33 15.25
CA ARG A 141 -9.38 1.23 16.61
C ARG A 141 -10.01 2.24 17.57
N ARG A 142 -10.20 3.50 17.13
CA ARG A 142 -10.90 4.53 17.93
C ARG A 142 -12.35 4.15 18.19
N MET A 143 -13.02 3.58 17.20
CA MET A 143 -14.41 3.14 17.32
C MET A 143 -14.55 1.99 18.32
N GLU A 144 -13.69 0.98 18.23
CA GLU A 144 -13.65 -0.12 19.21
C GLU A 144 -13.43 0.39 20.64
N LEU A 145 -12.51 1.35 20.82
CA LEU A 145 -12.26 1.96 22.12
C LEU A 145 -13.47 2.73 22.66
N ALA A 146 -14.15 3.51 21.81
CA ALA A 146 -15.36 4.24 22.20
C ALA A 146 -16.48 3.29 22.65
N THR A 147 -16.77 2.26 21.85
CA THR A 147 -17.77 1.24 22.18
C THR A 147 -17.42 0.52 23.48
N PHE A 148 -16.14 0.18 23.69
CA PHE A 148 -15.68 -0.41 24.94
C PHE A 148 -15.93 0.50 26.15
N CYS A 149 -15.59 1.79 26.05
CA CYS A 149 -15.81 2.76 27.12
C CYS A 149 -17.30 2.95 27.46
N GLU A 150 -18.17 3.02 26.44
CA GLU A 150 -19.62 3.12 26.62
C GLU A 150 -20.20 1.90 27.34
N LEU A 151 -19.83 0.69 26.89
CA LEU A 151 -20.25 -0.56 27.54
C LEU A 151 -19.74 -0.64 28.98
N PHE A 152 -18.51 -0.18 29.24
CA PHE A 152 -17.96 -0.16 30.58
C PHE A 152 -18.68 0.83 31.50
N ALA A 153 -19.06 2.00 30.99
CA ALA A 153 -19.87 2.97 31.73
C ALA A 153 -21.25 2.39 32.10
N GLN A 154 -21.94 1.75 31.14
CA GLN A 154 -23.22 1.09 31.37
C GLN A 154 -23.13 -0.03 32.42
N LEU A 155 -22.05 -0.82 32.39
CA LEU A 155 -21.79 -1.86 33.41
C LEU A 155 -21.59 -1.27 34.80
N ARG A 156 -20.89 -0.14 34.92
CA ARG A 156 -20.70 0.54 36.21
C ARG A 156 -22.01 1.10 36.78
N GLU A 157 -22.86 1.66 35.93
CA GLU A 157 -24.17 2.20 36.34
C GLU A 157 -25.08 1.06 36.82
N THR A 158 -25.19 -0.02 36.06
CA THR A 158 -26.05 -1.18 36.42
C THR A 158 -25.58 -1.93 37.67
N THR A 159 -24.27 -1.99 37.93
CA THR A 159 -23.72 -2.55 39.17
C THR A 159 -23.86 -1.61 40.37
N GLY A 160 -23.82 -0.30 40.16
CA GLY A 160 -24.10 0.71 41.18
C GLY A 160 -25.56 0.69 41.66
N ASP A 161 -26.51 0.59 40.73
CA ASP A 161 -27.96 0.56 41.02
C ASP A 161 -28.42 -0.73 41.71
N SER A 162 -27.77 -1.87 41.39
CA SER A 162 -28.04 -3.15 42.08
C SER A 162 -27.59 -3.15 43.55
N CYS A 163 -26.58 -2.38 43.92
CA CYS A 163 -26.11 -2.25 45.30
C CYS A 163 -26.88 -1.20 46.12
N ALA A 164 -27.51 -0.21 45.46
CA ALA A 164 -28.29 0.84 46.13
C ALA A 164 -29.74 0.43 46.46
N SER A 165 -30.18 -0.73 45.97
CA SER A 165 -31.56 -1.24 46.12
C SER A 165 -31.71 -2.35 47.18
N ALA A 166 -30.73 -2.54 48.07
CA ALA A 166 -30.74 -3.53 49.16
C ALA A 166 -30.69 -2.83 50.53
#